data_AF-A0A6P0R5L7-F1
#
_entry.id   AF-A0A6P0R5L7-F1
#
_cell.length_a   1.000
_cell.length_b   1.000
_cell.length_c   1.000
_cell.angle_alpha   90.00
_cell.angle_beta   90.00
_cell.angle_gamma   90.00
#
_symmetry.space_group_name_H-M   'P 1'
#
loop_
_entity.id
_entity.type
_entity.pdbx_description
1 polymer ?
#
loop_
_entity_poly.entity_id
_entity_poly.type
_entity_poly.pdbx_seq_one_letter_code
_entity_poly.pdbx_strand_id
1 'polypeptide(L)'
;MYSPLLCRTTKIIYYPCLVVEVLSPGTEAFNRGKKFKNYRDISTLKEYVFIDAREMIVECFRPNDNGVWEIYNYGEGDEVTLTSVDLSFPIEMLYEDVVLEAVEEE
;
A
#
# COMPACT_ATOMS: atom_id res chain seq x y z
N MET A 1 -1.56 11.32 43.09
CA MET A 1 -2.12 11.65 41.76
C MET A 1 -1.46 10.71 40.76
N TYR A 2 -2.08 9.56 40.50
CA TYR A 2 -1.51 8.53 39.62
C TYR A 2 -1.83 8.90 38.16
N SER A 3 -0.80 9.16 37.36
CA SER A 3 -0.89 9.25 35.91
C SER A 3 -0.76 7.83 35.34
N PRO A 4 -1.78 7.27 34.68
CA PRO A 4 -1.63 5.99 34.01
C PRO A 4 -0.85 6.21 32.71
N LEU A 5 0.33 5.60 32.65
CA LEU A 5 1.05 5.37 31.42
C LEU A 5 0.09 4.81 30.37
N LEU A 6 -0.06 5.55 29.27
CA LEU A 6 -0.79 5.11 28.08
C LEU A 6 -0.26 3.74 27.65
N CYS A 7 -1.06 2.71 27.90
CA CYS A 7 -0.94 1.43 27.24
C CYS A 7 -1.10 1.68 25.74
N ARG A 8 0.01 1.59 24.99
CA ARG A 8 -0.01 1.52 23.53
C ARG A 8 -0.79 0.27 23.15
N THR A 9 -2.08 0.42 22.87
CA THR A 9 -2.92 -0.67 22.37
C THR A 9 -2.47 -1.03 20.96
N THR A 10 -1.76 -2.16 20.81
CA THR A 10 -1.48 -2.75 19.50
C THR A 10 -2.78 -3.37 18.99
N LYS A 11 -3.49 -2.68 18.08
CA LYS A 11 -4.63 -3.26 17.37
C LYS A 11 -4.11 -4.19 16.28
N ILE A 12 -4.56 -5.44 16.29
CA ILE A 12 -4.20 -6.46 15.30
C ILE A 12 -5.41 -6.76 14.43
N ILE A 13 -5.21 -6.84 13.11
CA ILE A 13 -6.23 -7.22 12.13
C ILE A 13 -5.90 -8.61 11.61
N TYR A 14 -6.82 -9.57 11.78
CA TYR A 14 -6.59 -10.99 11.44
C TYR A 14 -7.03 -11.36 10.02
N TYR A 15 -7.98 -10.61 9.46
CA TYR A 15 -8.61 -10.90 8.16
C TYR A 15 -8.69 -9.63 7.32
N PRO A 16 -7.53 -9.04 6.93
CA PRO A 16 -7.54 -7.86 6.10
C PRO A 16 -8.11 -8.19 4.72
N CYS A 17 -8.89 -7.25 4.16
CA CYS A 17 -9.24 -7.25 2.74
C CYS A 17 -8.30 -6.37 1.91
N LEU A 18 -7.59 -5.45 2.55
CA LEU A 18 -6.65 -4.51 1.95
C LEU A 18 -5.40 -4.45 2.83
N VAL A 19 -4.23 -4.51 2.22
CA VAL A 19 -2.95 -4.17 2.85
C VAL A 19 -2.23 -3.13 1.99
N VAL A 20 -1.74 -2.08 2.62
CA VAL A 20 -1.00 -1.00 1.97
C VAL A 20 0.39 -0.92 2.58
N GLU A 21 1.42 -0.89 1.74
CA GLU A 21 2.83 -0.76 2.14
C GLU A 21 3.44 0.46 1.46
N VAL A 22 3.90 1.41 2.26
CA VAL A 22 4.74 2.51 1.78
C VAL A 22 6.17 2.00 1.65
N LEU A 23 6.70 2.04 0.44
CA LEU A 23 8.04 1.57 0.13
C LEU A 23 9.08 2.59 0.56
N SER A 24 10.12 2.11 1.22
CA SER A 24 11.32 2.88 1.52
C SER A 24 12.54 2.11 1.00
N PRO A 25 13.68 2.78 0.74
CA PRO A 25 14.89 2.13 0.24
C PRO A 25 15.33 0.91 1.08
N GLY A 26 15.09 0.93 2.40
CA GLY A 26 15.45 -0.16 3.30
C GLY A 26 14.46 -1.33 3.35
N THR A 27 13.21 -1.12 2.93
CA THR A 27 12.12 -2.11 3.08
C THR A 27 11.59 -2.66 1.76
N GLU A 28 11.92 -2.02 0.65
CA GLU A 28 11.36 -2.32 -0.67
C GLU A 28 11.56 -3.77 -1.09
N ALA A 29 12.81 -4.25 -1.13
CA ALA A 29 13.12 -5.63 -1.54
C ALA A 29 12.42 -6.68 -0.67
N PHE A 30 12.28 -6.40 0.63
CA PHE A 30 11.59 -7.29 1.56
C PHE A 30 10.07 -7.28 1.35
N ASN A 31 9.48 -6.09 1.18
CA ASN A 31 8.06 -5.87 0.94
C ASN A 31 7.62 -6.52 -0.37
N ARG A 32 8.32 -6.25 -1.48
CA ARG A 32 8.05 -6.81 -2.82
C ARG A 32 8.25 -8.33 -2.88
N GLY A 33 9.24 -8.85 -2.17
CA GLY A 33 9.57 -10.28 -2.20
C GLY A 33 8.80 -11.11 -1.18
N LYS A 34 9.28 -11.11 0.06
CA LYS A 34 8.88 -12.10 1.08
C LYS A 34 7.51 -11.80 1.69
N LYS A 35 7.23 -10.53 1.98
CA LYS A 35 5.94 -10.13 2.58
C LYS A 35 4.78 -10.36 1.63
N PHE A 36 4.86 -9.83 0.41
CA PHE A 36 3.81 -10.01 -0.59
C PHE A 36 3.54 -11.51 -0.84
N LYS A 37 4.58 -12.33 -0.95
CA LYS A 37 4.44 -13.79 -1.08
C LYS A 37 3.72 -14.44 0.10
N ASN A 38 3.93 -13.97 1.33
CA ASN A 38 3.24 -14.53 2.49
C ASN A 38 1.79 -14.03 2.60
N TYR A 39 1.54 -12.77 2.25
CA TYR A 39 0.21 -12.17 2.41
C TYR A 39 -0.78 -12.55 1.33
N ARG A 40 -0.31 -12.86 0.11
CA ARG A 40 -1.18 -13.37 -0.97
C ARG A 40 -1.88 -14.70 -0.66
N ASP A 41 -1.42 -15.43 0.36
CA ASP A 41 -2.04 -16.67 0.83
C ASP A 41 -3.19 -16.42 1.82
N ILE A 42 -3.40 -15.16 2.25
CA ILE A 42 -4.53 -14.78 3.10
C ILE A 42 -5.81 -14.77 2.24
N SER A 43 -6.73 -15.68 2.53
CA SER A 43 -7.95 -15.87 1.73
C SER A 43 -8.90 -14.67 1.72
N THR A 44 -8.84 -13.79 2.74
CA THR A 44 -9.68 -12.59 2.80
C THR A 44 -9.09 -11.40 2.06
N LEU A 45 -7.82 -11.47 1.69
CA LEU A 45 -7.11 -10.37 1.04
C LEU A 45 -7.59 -10.22 -0.40
N LYS A 46 -8.10 -9.03 -0.72
CA LYS A 46 -8.62 -8.67 -2.04
C LYS A 46 -7.69 -7.70 -2.76
N GLU A 47 -6.97 -6.86 -2.04
CA GLU A 47 -6.05 -5.88 -2.60
C GLU A 47 -4.76 -5.79 -1.78
N TYR A 48 -3.63 -5.68 -2.48
CA TYR A 48 -2.34 -5.37 -1.88
C TYR A 48 -1.74 -4.18 -2.62
N VAL A 49 -1.33 -3.13 -1.92
CA VAL A 49 -0.91 -1.88 -2.54
C VAL A 49 0.51 -1.53 -2.13
N PHE A 50 1.36 -1.22 -3.11
CA PHE A 50 2.61 -0.51 -2.88
C PHE A 50 2.45 0.97 -3.23
N ILE A 51 3.02 1.82 -2.39
CA ILE A 51 3.12 3.26 -2.61
C ILE A 51 4.61 3.58 -2.59
N ASP A 52 5.18 4.10 -3.68
CA ASP A 52 6.55 4.61 -3.64
C ASP A 52 6.58 5.97 -2.92
N ALA A 53 7.49 6.13 -1.98
CA ALA A 53 7.65 7.37 -1.22
C ALA A 53 8.56 8.41 -1.91
N ARG A 54 9.20 8.04 -3.02
CA ARG A 54 10.16 8.86 -3.78
C ARG A 54 9.60 9.31 -5.13
N GLU A 55 8.72 8.50 -5.70
CA GLU A 55 8.05 8.75 -6.97
C GLU A 55 6.54 8.63 -6.80
N MET A 56 5.77 9.37 -7.58
CA MET A 56 4.31 9.30 -7.56
C MET A 56 3.82 8.05 -8.29
N ILE A 57 4.06 6.89 -7.68
CA ILE A 57 3.75 5.56 -8.23
C ILE A 57 3.02 4.74 -7.19
N VAL A 58 1.86 4.23 -7.59
CA VAL A 58 1.08 3.27 -6.82
C VAL A 58 0.87 2.00 -7.63
N GLU A 59 1.21 0.85 -7.06
CA GLU A 59 0.95 -0.46 -7.66
C GLU A 59 -0.10 -1.20 -6.82
N CYS A 60 -1.28 -1.44 -7.41
CA CYS A 60 -2.36 -2.18 -6.78
C CYS A 60 -2.44 -3.59 -7.36
N PHE A 61 -2.29 -4.60 -6.52
CA PHE A 61 -2.39 -6.01 -6.88
C PHE A 61 -3.78 -6.53 -6.51
N ARG A 62 -4.45 -7.21 -7.44
CA ARG A 62 -5.78 -7.83 -7.24
C ARG A 62 -5.78 -9.28 -7.71
N PRO A 63 -6.26 -10.24 -6.92
CA PRO A 63 -6.47 -11.60 -7.41
C PRO A 63 -7.71 -11.60 -8.33
N ASN A 64 -7.58 -12.18 -9.51
CA ASN A 64 -8.71 -12.47 -10.39
C ASN A 64 -9.35 -13.82 -10.05
N ASP A 65 -10.42 -14.17 -10.75
CA ASP A 65 -11.17 -15.42 -10.54
C ASP A 65 -10.33 -16.70 -10.77
N ASN A 66 -9.19 -16.57 -11.46
CA ASN A 66 -8.25 -17.67 -11.70
C ASN A 66 -7.15 -17.76 -10.61
N GLY A 67 -7.20 -16.93 -9.57
CA GLY A 67 -6.19 -16.85 -8.51
C GLY A 67 -4.87 -16.20 -8.96
N VAL A 68 -4.89 -15.50 -10.09
CA VAL A 68 -3.73 -14.75 -10.60
C VAL A 68 -3.82 -13.32 -10.07
N TRP A 69 -2.70 -12.81 -9.55
CA TRP A 69 -2.61 -11.42 -9.10
C TRP A 69 -2.27 -10.52 -10.28
N GLU A 70 -3.23 -9.70 -10.68
CA GLU A 70 -3.09 -8.66 -11.70
C GLU A 70 -2.59 -7.37 -11.05
N ILE A 71 -1.81 -6.59 -11.80
CA ILE A 71 -1.23 -5.33 -11.32
C ILE A 71 -1.91 -4.17 -12.06
N TYR A 72 -2.37 -3.19 -11.29
CA TYR A 72 -2.93 -1.93 -11.75
C TYR A 72 -1.97 -0.83 -11.28
N ASN A 73 -1.29 -0.20 -12.23
CA ASN A 73 -0.34 0.89 -11.95
C ASN A 73 -1.06 2.23 -12.07
N TYR A 74 -0.75 3.12 -11.15
CA TYR A 74 -1.23 4.50 -11.14
C TYR A 74 -0.02 5.45 -11.06
N GLY A 75 -0.05 6.51 -11.85
CA GLY A 75 0.91 7.60 -11.86
C GLY A 75 0.23 8.97 -11.81
N GLU A 76 1.02 10.03 -11.94
CA GLU A 76 0.54 11.43 -11.93
C GLU A 76 -0.68 11.63 -12.85
N GLY A 77 -1.74 12.26 -12.33
CA GLY A 77 -2.99 12.51 -13.02
C GLY A 77 -4.03 11.38 -12.95
N ASP A 78 -3.67 10.20 -12.43
CA ASP A 78 -4.58 9.07 -12.35
C ASP A 78 -5.53 9.13 -11.15
N GLU A 79 -6.69 8.50 -11.30
CA GLU A 79 -7.61 8.21 -10.20
C GLU A 79 -7.34 6.82 -9.64
N VAL A 80 -6.82 6.76 -8.41
CA VAL A 80 -6.60 5.51 -7.68
C VAL A 80 -7.94 4.95 -7.25
N THR A 81 -8.22 3.69 -7.59
CA THR A 81 -9.43 2.97 -7.16
C THR A 81 -9.05 1.80 -6.27
N LEU A 82 -9.64 1.70 -5.08
CA LEU A 82 -9.51 0.56 -4.16
C LEU A 82 -10.87 -0.11 -4.02
N THR A 83 -11.08 -1.14 -4.81
CA THR A 83 -12.36 -1.83 -4.99
C THR A 83 -12.80 -2.61 -3.75
N SER A 84 -11.85 -3.06 -2.93
CA SER A 84 -12.13 -3.84 -1.71
C SER A 84 -12.81 -3.01 -0.62
N VAL A 85 -12.72 -1.68 -0.70
CA VAL A 85 -13.23 -0.71 0.28
C VAL A 85 -14.09 0.39 -0.34
N ASP A 86 -14.42 0.28 -1.64
CA ASP A 86 -15.26 1.24 -2.39
C ASP A 86 -14.77 2.69 -2.27
N LEU A 87 -13.47 2.88 -2.53
CA LEU A 87 -12.80 4.16 -2.39
C LEU A 87 -12.06 4.53 -3.68
N SER A 88 -12.35 5.72 -4.21
CA SER A 88 -11.59 6.32 -5.31
C SER A 88 -11.14 7.73 -4.97
N PHE A 89 -9.92 8.09 -5.36
CA PHE A 89 -9.33 9.40 -5.11
C PHE A 89 -8.25 9.72 -6.16
N PRO A 90 -8.03 11.01 -6.51
CA PRO A 90 -6.88 11.42 -7.31
C PRO A 90 -5.58 11.06 -6.60
N ILE A 91 -4.59 10.54 -7.33
CA ILE A 91 -3.31 10.14 -6.74
C ILE A 91 -2.63 11.30 -6.00
N GLU A 92 -2.83 12.54 -6.45
CA GLU A 92 -2.24 13.74 -5.85
C GLU A 92 -2.67 13.92 -4.39
N MET A 93 -3.87 13.48 -4.02
CA MET A 93 -4.34 13.51 -2.63
C MET A 93 -3.49 12.62 -1.71
N LEU A 94 -2.93 11.52 -2.25
CA LEU A 94 -2.03 10.66 -1.49
C LEU A 94 -0.68 11.33 -1.21
N TYR A 95 -0.29 12.27 -2.07
CA TYR A 95 1.02 12.92 -2.07
C TYR A 95 0.96 14.42 -1.70
N GLU A 96 -0.18 14.93 -1.24
CA GLU A 96 -0.44 16.38 -1.02
C GLU A 96 0.65 17.09 -0.19
N ASP A 97 1.24 16.40 0.79
CA ASP A 97 2.29 16.92 1.68
C ASP A 97 3.64 16.16 1.53
N VAL A 98 3.83 15.45 0.42
CA VAL A 98 5.06 14.68 0.17
C VAL A 98 5.99 15.49 -0.73
N VAL A 99 7.21 15.76 -0.23
CA VAL A 99 8.27 16.33 -1.05
C VAL A 99 8.94 15.22 -1.84
N LEU A 100 8.64 15.13 -3.13
CA LEU A 100 9.31 14.21 -4.05
C LEU A 100 10.60 14.88 -4.54
N GLU A 101 11.73 14.19 -4.38
CA GLU A 101 13.00 14.65 -4.93
C GLU A 101 12.95 14.45 -6.45
N ALA A 102 13.17 15.53 -7.21
CA ALA A 102 13.26 15.41 -8.66
C ALA A 102 14.46 14.52 -9.02
N VAL A 103 14.22 13.47 -9.81
CA VAL A 103 15.29 12.67 -10.38
C VAL A 103 15.98 13.54 -11.43
N GLU A 104 17.23 13.93 -11.22
CA GLU A 104 18.04 14.51 -12.30
C GLU A 104 18.26 13.41 -13.35
N GLU A 105 17.68 13.57 -14.54
CA GLU A 105 17.95 12.68 -15.68
C GLU A 105 19.42 12.87 -16.11
N GLU A 106 20.26 11.83 -15.96
CA GLU A 106 21.60 11.73 -16.59
C GLU A 106 21.51 11.22 -18.04
#